data_AF-S3Y5D1-F1
#
_entry.id   AF-S3Y5D1-F1
#
_cell.length_a   1.000
_cell.length_b   1.000
_cell.length_c   1.000
_cell.angle_alpha   90.00
_cell.angle_beta   90.00
_cell.angle_gamma   90.00
#
_symmetry.space_group_name_H-M   'P 1'
#
loop_
_entity.id
_entity.type
_entity.pdbx_description
1 polymer ?
#
loop_
_entity_poly.entity_id
_entity_poly.type
_entity_poly.pdbx_seq_one_letter_code
_entity_poly.pdbx_strand_id
1 'polypeptide(L)'
;MAKKFKRVSKKRFPMVQFTLPKVYGDAVFVVPDLGSFDLRTQEGMENGLASPMFKLLAEAGVDAETIESLRDLQGEEATQLFEAWGAASKVKPGKSKK
;
A
#
# COMPACT_ATOMS: atom_id res chain seq x y z
N MET A 1 19.92 22.48 23.25
CA MET A 1 18.54 21.98 23.50
C MET A 1 18.00 21.34 22.23
N ALA A 2 17.95 20.01 22.15
CA ALA A 2 17.43 19.31 20.98
C ALA A 2 15.90 19.46 20.93
N LYS A 3 15.37 20.31 20.05
CA LYS A 3 13.95 20.31 19.69
C LYS A 3 13.66 18.95 19.03
N LYS A 4 13.20 17.99 19.84
CA LYS A 4 12.67 16.70 19.37
C LYS A 4 11.43 17.02 18.54
N PHE A 5 11.58 17.06 17.22
CA PHE A 5 10.48 17.22 16.28
C PHE A 5 9.47 16.10 16.55
N LYS A 6 8.39 16.43 17.25
CA LYS A 6 7.28 15.52 17.53
C LYS A 6 6.23 15.79 16.47
N ARG A 7 6.01 14.82 15.58
CA ARG A 7 4.96 14.87 14.55
C ARG A 7 3.62 15.05 15.26
N VAL A 8 2.94 16.17 15.05
CA VAL A 8 1.65 16.51 15.68
C VAL A 8 0.49 15.78 14.98
N SER A 9 0.70 15.39 13.73
CA SER A 9 -0.31 14.79 12.87
C SER A 9 -0.44 13.30 13.14
N LYS A 10 -1.67 12.85 13.46
CA LYS A 10 -2.02 11.42 13.42
C LYS A 10 -1.68 10.88 12.04
N LYS A 11 -0.94 9.77 12.00
CA LYS A 11 -0.61 9.02 10.79
C LYS A 11 -1.93 8.64 10.12
N ARG A 12 -2.26 9.29 9.01
CA ARG A 12 -3.42 8.94 8.18
C ARG A 12 -2.89 8.11 7.05
N PHE A 13 -3.35 6.88 6.97
CA PHE A 13 -3.16 6.02 5.82
C PHE A 13 -4.43 6.11 4.98
N PRO A 14 -4.50 7.03 4.00
CA PRO A 14 -5.58 6.98 3.01
C PRO A 14 -5.55 5.59 2.39
N MET A 15 -6.66 4.86 2.52
CA MET A 15 -6.80 3.56 1.88
C MET A 15 -7.25 3.75 0.44
N VAL A 16 -6.61 3.04 -0.46
CA VAL A 16 -6.97 2.95 -1.87
C VAL A 16 -7.58 1.59 -2.13
N GLN A 17 -8.49 1.55 -3.10
CA GLN A 17 -9.15 0.33 -3.52
C GLN A 17 -8.81 0.06 -4.97
N PHE A 18 -8.44 -1.18 -5.27
CA PHE A 18 -8.22 -1.62 -6.64
C PHE A 18 -8.60 -3.09 -6.79
N THR A 19 -8.81 -3.52 -8.01
CA THR A 19 -9.14 -4.90 -8.36
C THR A 19 -8.05 -5.49 -9.24
N LEU A 20 -7.84 -6.80 -9.13
CA LEU A 20 -6.89 -7.53 -9.98
C LEU A 20 -7.64 -8.58 -10.82
N PRO A 21 -8.34 -8.16 -11.88
CA PRO A 21 -9.16 -9.07 -12.68
C PRO A 21 -8.38 -10.23 -13.30
N LYS A 22 -7.09 -10.06 -13.55
CA LYS A 22 -6.23 -11.11 -14.12
C LYS A 22 -5.70 -12.12 -13.11
N VAL A 23 -5.74 -11.81 -11.82
CA VAL A 23 -5.18 -12.64 -10.75
C VAL A 23 -6.27 -13.16 -9.83
N TYR A 24 -7.16 -12.27 -9.36
CA TYR A 24 -8.21 -12.56 -8.38
C TYR A 24 -9.63 -12.21 -8.89
N GLY A 25 -9.81 -11.93 -10.18
CA GLY A 25 -11.12 -11.56 -10.73
C GLY A 25 -11.67 -10.26 -10.12
N ASP A 26 -12.92 -10.29 -9.68
CA ASP A 26 -13.62 -9.13 -9.08
C ASP A 26 -13.25 -8.86 -7.61
N ALA A 27 -12.19 -9.49 -7.08
CA ALA A 27 -11.73 -9.23 -5.73
C ALA A 27 -11.23 -7.78 -5.58
N VAL A 28 -11.76 -7.08 -4.58
CA VAL A 28 -11.39 -5.70 -4.24
C VAL A 28 -10.33 -5.72 -3.13
N PHE A 29 -9.14 -5.24 -3.46
CA PHE A 29 -8.05 -5.02 -2.52
C PHE A 29 -8.21 -3.65 -1.89
N VAL A 30 -8.28 -3.61 -0.55
CA VAL A 30 -8.29 -2.36 0.23
C VAL A 30 -6.96 -2.26 0.95
N VAL A 31 -6.08 -1.39 0.47
CA VAL A 31 -4.72 -1.25 1.02
C VAL A 31 -4.35 0.22 1.20
N PRO A 32 -3.43 0.57 2.12
CA PRO A 32 -2.90 1.91 2.24
C PRO A 32 -2.26 2.41 0.93
N ASP A 33 -2.43 3.70 0.68
CA ASP A 33 -1.78 4.44 -0.39
C ASP A 33 -0.25 4.33 -0.32
N LEU A 34 0.40 4.01 -1.45
CA LEU A 34 1.86 3.93 -1.55
C LEU A 34 2.53 5.28 -1.20
N GLY A 35 1.89 6.40 -1.56
CA GLY A 35 2.35 7.75 -1.23
C GLY A 35 2.31 8.08 0.26
N SER A 36 1.64 7.27 1.08
CA SER A 36 1.50 7.46 2.52
C SER A 36 2.48 6.61 3.34
N PHE A 37 3.29 5.80 2.67
CA PHE A 37 4.41 5.09 3.30
C PHE A 37 5.46 6.07 3.81
N ASP A 38 5.95 5.84 5.04
CA ASP A 38 7.08 6.62 5.56
C ASP A 38 8.35 6.29 4.76
N LEU A 39 9.31 7.22 4.77
CA LEU A 39 10.64 7.09 4.16
C LEU A 39 11.30 5.73 4.43
N ARG A 40 11.19 5.19 5.65
CA ARG A 40 11.76 3.88 6.00
C ARG A 40 11.17 2.73 5.17
N THR A 41 9.87 2.79 4.86
CA THR A 41 9.21 1.78 4.03
C THR A 41 9.53 1.99 2.56
N GLN A 42 9.64 3.25 2.10
CA GLN A 42 10.08 3.57 0.74
C GLN A 42 11.52 3.10 0.49
N GLU A 43 12.46 3.43 1.38
CA GLU A 43 13.84 2.92 1.32
C GLU A 43 13.89 1.39 1.37
N GLY A 44 13.03 0.76 2.18
CA GLY A 44 12.89 -0.68 2.22
C GLY A 44 12.50 -1.28 0.87
N MET A 45 11.48 -0.71 0.21
CA MET A 45 11.06 -1.14 -1.12
C MET A 45 12.12 -0.89 -2.19
N GLU A 46 12.81 0.25 -2.17
CA GLU A 46 13.91 0.55 -3.09
C GLU A 46 15.08 -0.45 -2.93
N ASN A 47 15.31 -0.93 -1.71
CA ASN A 47 16.31 -1.98 -1.44
C ASN A 47 15.79 -3.41 -1.70
N GLY A 48 14.61 -3.56 -2.32
CA GLY A 48 14.02 -4.87 -2.63
C GLY A 48 13.48 -5.63 -1.40
N LEU A 49 13.32 -4.96 -0.26
CA LEU A 49 12.78 -5.57 0.96
C LEU A 49 11.26 -5.41 0.98
N ALA A 50 10.53 -6.49 0.69
CA ALA A 50 9.07 -6.52 0.79
C ALA A 50 8.56 -6.59 2.26
N SER A 51 9.40 -7.03 3.21
CA SER A 51 9.07 -7.10 4.65
C SER A 51 8.47 -5.82 5.25
N PRO A 52 9.06 -4.62 5.07
CA PRO A 52 8.50 -3.38 5.59
C PRO A 52 7.16 -2.99 4.96
N MET A 53 6.84 -3.47 3.76
CA MET A 53 5.54 -3.24 3.12
C MET A 53 4.44 -4.01 3.85
N PHE A 54 4.60 -5.32 4.03
CA PHE A 54 3.61 -6.17 4.71
C PHE A 54 3.38 -5.76 6.16
N LYS A 55 4.44 -5.34 6.84
CA LYS A 55 4.32 -4.80 8.20
C LYS A 55 3.44 -3.55 8.25
N LEU A 56 3.56 -2.69 7.25
CA LEU A 56 2.78 -1.45 7.19
C LEU A 56 1.34 -1.72 6.76
N LEU A 57 1.10 -2.70 5.87
CA LEU A 57 -0.24 -3.20 5.56
C LEU A 57 -0.95 -3.69 6.84
N ALA A 58 -0.26 -4.49 7.66
CA ALA A 58 -0.79 -4.94 8.95
C ALA A 58 -1.05 -3.76 9.91
N GLU A 59 -0.13 -2.79 9.99
CA GLU A 59 -0.32 -1.58 10.81
C GLU A 59 -1.45 -0.67 10.30
N ALA A 60 -1.73 -0.68 9.00
CA ALA A 60 -2.83 0.05 8.38
C ALA A 60 -4.19 -0.63 8.57
N GLY A 61 -4.22 -1.85 9.13
CA GLY A 61 -5.44 -2.61 9.36
C GLY A 61 -5.93 -3.39 8.14
N VAL A 62 -5.03 -3.72 7.22
CA VAL A 62 -5.35 -4.63 6.11
C VAL A 62 -5.52 -6.04 6.67
N ASP A 63 -6.57 -6.74 6.23
CA ASP A 63 -6.85 -8.10 6.64
C ASP A 63 -5.70 -9.06 6.35
N ALA A 64 -5.50 -10.03 7.26
CA ALA A 64 -4.44 -11.02 7.15
C ALA A 64 -4.56 -11.83 5.85
N GLU A 65 -5.78 -12.20 5.43
CA GLU A 65 -6.03 -12.87 4.15
C GLU A 65 -5.56 -12.06 2.95
N THR A 66 -5.76 -10.73 2.97
CA THR A 66 -5.26 -9.86 1.91
C THR A 66 -3.74 -9.85 1.93
N ILE A 67 -3.10 -9.72 3.10
CA ILE A 67 -1.64 -9.74 3.24
C ILE A 67 -1.03 -11.06 2.75
N GLU A 68 -1.65 -12.19 3.09
CA GLU A 68 -1.21 -13.51 2.62
C GLU A 68 -1.38 -13.65 1.11
N SER A 69 -2.52 -13.21 0.56
CA SER A 69 -2.75 -13.16 -0.89
C SER A 69 -1.66 -12.35 -1.59
N LEU A 70 -1.35 -11.15 -1.08
CA LEU A 70 -0.28 -10.30 -1.61
C LEU A 70 1.12 -10.97 -1.54
N ARG A 71 1.33 -11.87 -0.57
CA ARG A 71 2.60 -12.56 -0.35
C ARG A 71 2.77 -13.79 -1.24
N ASP A 72 1.66 -14.40 -1.63
CA ASP A 72 1.63 -15.57 -2.52
C ASP A 72 1.98 -15.20 -3.96
N LEU A 73 1.75 -13.94 -4.36
CA LEU A 73 2.02 -13.45 -5.71
C LEU A 73 3.48 -13.58 -6.12
N GLN A 74 3.71 -14.10 -7.32
CA GLN A 74 5.04 -14.29 -7.89
C GLN A 74 5.26 -13.44 -9.15
N GLY A 75 6.49 -12.93 -9.32
CA GLY A 75 6.98 -12.33 -10.58
C GLY A 75 6.01 -11.36 -11.27
N GLU A 76 5.35 -11.84 -12.32
CA GLU A 76 4.39 -11.06 -13.12
C GLU A 76 3.14 -10.63 -12.35
N GLU A 77 2.64 -11.46 -11.44
CA GLU A 77 1.44 -11.14 -10.66
C GLU A 77 1.74 -10.05 -9.64
N ALA A 78 2.91 -10.13 -8.99
CA ALA A 78 3.40 -9.07 -8.12
C ALA A 78 3.59 -7.76 -8.90
N THR A 79 4.13 -7.82 -10.12
CA THR A 79 4.29 -6.64 -10.99
C THR A 79 2.94 -6.01 -11.33
N GLN A 80 1.95 -6.79 -11.75
CA GLN A 80 0.60 -6.30 -12.03
C GLN A 80 -0.06 -5.69 -10.78
N LEU A 81 0.18 -6.30 -9.61
CA LEU A 81 -0.30 -5.77 -8.36
C LEU A 81 0.32 -4.41 -8.03
N PHE A 82 1.64 -4.29 -8.12
CA PHE A 82 2.32 -3.02 -7.89
C PHE A 82 1.93 -1.95 -8.91
N GLU A 83 1.64 -2.33 -10.15
CA GLU A 83 1.18 -1.42 -11.19
C GLU A 83 -0.25 -0.92 -10.89
N ALA A 84 -1.18 -1.82 -10.55
CA ALA A 84 -2.55 -1.47 -10.17
C ALA A 84 -2.60 -0.66 -8.87
N TRP A 85 -1.82 -1.05 -7.87
CA TRP A 85 -1.71 -0.35 -6.61
C TRP A 85 -1.04 1.02 -6.78
N GLY A 86 0.04 1.10 -7.57
CA GLY A 86 0.72 2.35 -7.91
C GLY A 86 -0.20 3.30 -8.68
N ALA A 87 -1.01 2.78 -9.60
CA ALA A 87 -2.05 3.54 -10.28
C ALA A 87 -3.13 4.04 -9.31
N ALA A 88 -3.66 3.15 -8.46
CA ALA A 88 -4.65 3.50 -7.44
C ALA A 88 -4.11 4.51 -6.40
N SER A 89 -2.81 4.47 -6.12
CA SER A 89 -2.13 5.41 -5.24
C SER A 89 -1.85 6.77 -5.90
N LYS A 90 -1.47 6.79 -7.18
CA LYS A 90 -1.37 8.04 -7.96
C LYS A 90 -2.72 8.73 -8.12
N VAL A 91 -3.80 7.95 -8.18
CA VAL A 91 -5.16 8.46 -8.17
C VAL A 91 -5.54 8.77 -6.73
N LYS A 92 -5.34 10.03 -6.31
CA LYS A 92 -5.92 10.51 -5.04
C LYS A 92 -7.40 10.09 -4.97
N PRO A 93 -7.89 9.50 -3.85
CA PRO A 93 -9.31 9.26 -3.68
C PRO A 93 -10.03 10.61 -3.72
N GLY A 94 -10.62 10.93 -4.87
CA GLY A 94 -11.32 12.19 -5.10
C GLY A 94 -10.91 12.91 -6.38
N LYS A 95 -11.46 12.45 -7.51
CA LYS A 95 -12.57 13.19 -8.16
C LYS A 95 -13.51 12.18 -8.82
N SER A 96 -14.40 11.57 -8.04
CA SER A 96 -15.72 11.26 -8.59
C SER A 96 -16.29 12.59 -9.08
N LYS A 97 -16.43 12.72 -10.41
CA LYS A 97 -17.11 13.87 -11.02
C LYS A 97 -18.52 13.94 -10.43
N LYS A 98 -18.84 15.08 -9.84
CA LYS A 98 -20.23 15.51 -9.63
C LYS A 98 -20.81 15.93 -10.98
#